data_AF-A0A355R9S1-F1
#
_entry.id   AF-A0A355R9S1-F1
#
_cell.length_a   1.000
_cell.length_b   1.000
_cell.length_c   1.000
_cell.angle_alpha   90.00
_cell.angle_beta   90.00
_cell.angle_gamma   90.00
#
_symmetry.space_group_name_H-M   'P 1'
#
loop_
_entity.id
_entity.type
_entity.pdbx_description
1 polymer ?
#
loop_
_entity_poly.entity_id
_entity_poly.type
_entity_poly.pdbx_seq_one_letter_code
_entity_poly.pdbx_strand_id
1 'polypeptide(L)' 'GPRHPKQAFDVMVAAARKLAHELNGELKDDQRSVLTAQTIEHYRQRIVEFERRALTQKR' A
#
# COMPACT_ATOMS: atom_id res chain seq x y z
N GLY A 1 -13.24 -7.56 0.45
CA GLY A 1 -12.17 -6.56 0.70
C GLY A 1 -12.72 -5.37 1.46
N PRO A 2 -11.87 -4.55 2.10
CA PRO A 2 -12.29 -3.37 2.85
C PRO A 2 -13.10 -2.39 1.98
N ARG A 3 -14.04 -1.65 2.59
CA ARG A 3 -14.90 -0.68 1.88
C ARG A 3 -14.11 0.47 1.24
N HIS A 4 -12.91 0.77 1.76
CA HIS A 4 -12.01 1.82 1.27
C HIS A 4 -10.56 1.32 1.21
N PRO A 5 -10.18 0.54 0.18
CA PRO A 5 -8.86 -0.10 0.11
C PRO A 5 -7.70 0.90 0.01
N LYS A 6 -7.89 2.06 -0.63
CA LYS A 6 -6.89 3.15 -0.62
C LYS A 6 -6.58 3.65 0.78
N GLN A 7 -7.60 3.99 1.56
CA GLN A 7 -7.44 4.47 2.93
C GLN A 7 -6.82 3.40 3.83
N ALA A 8 -7.26 2.14 3.68
CA ALA A 8 -6.67 1.02 4.42
C ALA A 8 -5.17 0.87 4.12
N PHE A 9 -4.76 1.06 2.87
CA PHE A 9 -3.36 1.03 2.47
C PHE A 9 -2.56 2.20 3.06
N ASP A 10 -3.08 3.42 3.07
CA ASP A 10 -2.39 4.56 3.67
C ASP A 10 -2.18 4.35 5.19
N VAL A 11 -3.19 3.82 5.89
CA VAL A 11 -3.07 3.46 7.31
C VAL A 11 -2.03 2.36 7.52
N MET A 12 -2.00 1.34 6.67
CA MET A 12 -1.01 0.27 6.72
C MET A 12 0.42 0.81 6.55
N VAL A 13 0.65 1.69 5.57
CA VAL A 13 1.96 2.32 5.34
C VAL A 13 2.38 3.17 6.53
N ALA A 14 1.45 3.95 7.10
CA ALA A 14 1.73 4.76 8.28
C ALA A 14 2.12 3.91 9.49
N ALA A 15 1.38 2.82 9.75
CA ALA A 15 1.68 1.88 10.83
C ALA A 15 3.04 1.20 10.63
N ALA A 16 3.32 0.71 9.42
CA ALA A 16 4.59 0.04 9.11
C ALA A 16 5.79 0.99 9.25
N ARG A 17 5.67 2.25 8.81
CA ARG A 17 6.70 3.28 8.98
C ARG A 17 6.95 3.59 10.46
N LYS A 18 5.88 3.70 11.25
CA LYS A 18 5.97 3.93 12.69
C LYS A 18 6.72 2.80 13.38
N LEU A 19 6.38 1.54 13.09
CA LEU A 19 7.06 0.37 13.65
C LEU A 19 8.54 0.31 13.25
N ALA A 20 8.86 0.57 11.98
CA ALA A 20 10.25 0.61 11.52
C ALA A 20 11.07 1.68 12.27
N HIS A 21 10.48 2.86 12.49
CA HIS A 21 11.11 3.91 13.28
C HIS A 21 11.30 3.50 14.75
N GLU A 22 10.26 2.98 15.42
CA GLU A 22 10.33 2.59 16.84
C GLU A 22 11.32 1.44 17.10
N LEU A 23 11.54 0.58 16.11
CA LEU A 23 12.42 -0.59 16.23
C LEU A 23 13.81 -0.36 15.61
N ASN A 24 14.13 0.85 15.14
CA ASN A 24 15.33 1.15 14.36
C ASN A 24 15.53 0.17 13.17
N GLY A 25 14.42 -0.24 12.57
CA GLY A 25 14.37 -1.18 11.46
C GLY A 25 14.21 -0.49 10.10
N GLU A 26 14.41 -1.26 9.05
CA GLU A 26 14.21 -0.81 7.67
C GLU A 26 12.92 -1.40 7.11
N LEU A 27 12.06 -0.54 6.57
CA LEU A 27 10.82 -1.00 5.94
C LEU A 27 11.12 -1.53 4.53
N LYS A 28 10.78 -2.79 4.29
CA LYS A 28 11.00 -3.47 3.01
C LYS A 28 9.71 -3.67 2.23
N ASP A 29 9.84 -3.72 0.91
CA ASP A 29 8.77 -4.06 -0.01
C ASP A 29 8.68 -5.58 -0.27
N ASP A 30 7.79 -6.00 -1.18
CA ASP A 30 7.58 -7.42 -1.52
C ASP A 30 8.81 -8.11 -2.12
N GLN A 31 9.73 -7.33 -2.70
CA GLN A 31 11.00 -7.80 -3.26
C GLN A 31 12.16 -7.68 -2.26
N ARG A 32 11.88 -7.40 -0.98
CA ARG A 32 12.87 -7.14 0.07
C ARG A 32 13.77 -5.93 -0.23
N SER A 33 13.33 -5.04 -1.12
CA SER A 33 13.98 -3.75 -1.37
C SER A 33 13.49 -2.71 -0.38
N VAL A 34 14.25 -1.62 -0.21
CA VAL A 34 13.85 -0.52 0.68
C VAL A 34 12.54 0.09 0.18
N LEU A 35 11.55 0.24 1.06
CA LEU A 35 10.28 0.84 0.69
C LEU A 35 10.42 2.35 0.49
N THR A 36 10.43 2.76 -0.77
CA THR A 36 10.53 4.17 -1.18
C THR A 36 9.17 4.83 -1.37
N ALA A 37 9.16 6.16 -1.50
CA ALA A 37 7.95 6.90 -1.88
C ALA A 37 7.42 6.48 -3.28
N GLN A 38 8.32 6.17 -4.22
CA GLN A 38 7.94 5.70 -5.55
C GLN A 38 7.23 4.34 -5.49
N THR A 39 7.76 3.38 -4.73
CA THR A 39 7.14 2.05 -4.57
C THR A 39 5.77 2.15 -3.90
N ILE A 40 5.60 3.06 -2.93
CA ILE A 40 4.31 3.32 -2.29
C ILE A 40 3.30 3.86 -3.31
N GLU A 41 3.70 4.82 -4.13
CA GLU A 41 2.80 5.39 -5.14
C GLU A 41 2.42 4.36 -6.21
N HIS A 42 3.38 3.52 -6.61
CA HIS A 42 3.12 2.39 -7.49
C HIS A 42 2.07 1.43 -6.90
N TYR A 43 2.13 1.12 -5.60
CA TYR A 43 1.11 0.32 -4.95
C TYR A 43 -0.27 1.01 -4.87
N ARG A 44 -0.32 2.32 -4.65
CA ARG A 44 -1.59 3.08 -4.71
C ARG A 44 -2.25 2.96 -6.08
N GLN A 45 -1.47 3.10 -7.15
CA GLN A 45 -1.97 2.95 -8.52
C GLN A 45 -2.54 1.54 -8.75
N ARG A 46 -1.84 0.50 -8.30
CA ARG A 46 -2.34 -0.89 -8.39
C ARG A 46 -3.69 -1.09 -7.68
N ILE A 47 -3.89 -0.46 -6.53
CA ILE A 47 -5.18 -0.51 -5.80
C ILE A 47 -6.28 0.19 -6.61
N VAL A 48 -6.01 1.38 -7.13
CA VAL A 48 -6.97 2.12 -7.97
C VAL A 48 -7.35 1.33 -9.21
N GLU A 49 -6.38 0.73 -9.89
CA GLU A 49 -6.64 -0.11 -11.05
C GLU A 49 -7.49 -1.33 -10.70
N PHE A 50 -7.20 -1.98 -9.58
CA PHE A 50 -7.98 -3.11 -9.11
C PHE A 50 -9.43 -2.71 -8.85
N GLU A 51 -9.67 -1.60 -8.15
CA GLU A 51 -11.02 -1.06 -7.93
C GLU A 51 -11.73 -0.73 -9.24
N ARG A 52 -11.03 -0.10 -10.19
CA ARG A 52 -11.57 0.22 -11.52
C ARG A 52 -12.01 -1.05 -12.27
N ARG A 53 -11.18 -2.09 -12.30
CA ARG A 53 -11.49 -3.38 -12.96
C ARG A 53 -12.67 -4.09 -12.28
N ALA A 54 -12.73 -4.05 -10.95
CA ALA A 54 -13.82 -4.65 -10.18
C ALA A 54 -15.18 -3.97 -10.44
N LEU A 55 -15.19 -2.65 -10.68
CA LEU A 55 -16.40 -1.91 -11.05
C LEU A 55 -16.87 -2.23 -12.48
N THR A 56 -15.93 -2.46 -13.41
CA THR A 56 -16.28 -2.81 -14.80
C THR A 56 -16.76 -4.26 -14.95
N GLN A 57 -16.29 -5.20 -14.13
CA GLN A 57 -16.74 -6.61 -14.16
C GLN A 57 -18.09 -6.85 -13.46
N LYS A 58 -18.56 -5.89 -12.65
CA LYS A 58 -19.87 -5.97 -11.98
C LYS A 58 -21.04 -5.45 -12.82
N ARG A 59 -20.78 -5.09 -14.08
CA ARG A 59 -21.81 -4.63 -15.04
C ARG A 59 -22.24 -5.75 -15.96
#